data_AF-A0A4P5Z642-F1
#
_entry.id   AF-A0A4P5Z642-F1
#
_cell.length_a   1.000
_cell.length_b   1.000
_cell.length_c   1.000
_cell.angle_alpha   90.00
_cell.angle_beta   90.00
_cell.angle_gamma   90.00
#
_symmetry.space_group_name_H-M   'P 1'
#
loop_
_entity.id
_entity.type
_entity.pdbx_description
1 polymer ?
#
loop_
_entity_poly.entity_id
_entity_poly.type
_entity_poly.pdbx_seq_one_letter_code
_entity_poly.pdbx_strand_id
1 'polypeptide(L)'
;MDLEKLQQKLMAVAKASPPSEHVPYAFEKRIMARLTAPLSVDVWAVWGRWLWRAVAPCMSVMAALGVWVLATMHPEPESQNLEQALENTLLSGDDVAGE
;
A
#
# COMPACT_ATOMS: atom_id res chain seq x y z
N MET A 1 13.88 -8.17 38.83
CA MET A 1 13.38 -6.90 39.43
C MET A 1 11.90 -6.83 39.17
N ASP A 2 11.11 -6.71 40.23
CA ASP A 2 9.65 -6.86 40.20
C ASP A 2 9.00 -5.49 39.92
N LEU A 3 8.85 -5.18 38.63
CA LEU A 3 8.40 -3.88 38.12
C LEU A 3 6.97 -3.54 38.56
N GLU A 4 6.12 -4.55 38.72
CA GLU A 4 4.70 -4.39 39.09
C GLU A 4 4.54 -3.87 40.51
N LYS A 5 5.33 -4.39 41.46
CA LYS A 5 5.33 -3.92 42.85
C LYS A 5 5.86 -2.49 42.98
N LEU A 6 6.81 -2.12 42.13
CA LEU A 6 7.35 -0.76 42.11
C LEU A 6 6.30 0.23 41.59
N GLN A 7 5.59 -0.14 40.53
CA GLN A 7 4.50 0.66 39.96
C GLN A 7 3.34 0.85 40.95
N GLN A 8 2.92 -0.20 41.65
CA GLN A 8 1.88 -0.08 42.68
C GLN A 8 2.30 0.84 43.84
N LYS A 9 3.55 0.76 44.31
CA LYS A 9 4.05 1.68 45.33
C LYS A 9 4.10 3.12 44.84
N LEU A 10 4.55 3.35 43.61
CA LEU A 10 4.59 4.69 43.00
C LEU A 10 3.17 5.28 42.84
N MET A 11 2.20 4.48 42.40
CA MET A 11 0.80 4.91 42.31
C MET A 11 0.19 5.22 43.68
N ALA A 12 0.49 4.43 44.70
CA ALA A 12 0.00 4.68 46.06
C ALA A 12 0.54 6.00 46.62
N VAL A 13 1.82 6.29 46.40
CA VAL A 13 2.47 7.54 46.81
C VAL A 13 1.95 8.74 46.03
N ALA A 14 1.75 8.60 44.71
CA ALA A 14 1.21 9.66 43.87
C ALA A 14 -0.24 10.01 44.26
N LYS A 15 -1.06 9.00 44.60
CA LYS A 15 -2.46 9.20 45.02
C LYS A 15 -2.59 9.79 46.42
N ALA A 16 -1.63 9.54 47.30
CA ALA A 16 -1.58 10.11 48.65
C ALA A 16 -1.00 11.53 48.69
N SER A 17 -0.38 12.00 47.59
CA SER A 17 0.16 13.35 47.50
C SER A 17 -0.95 14.34 47.13
N PRO A 18 -1.15 15.43 47.89
CA PRO A 18 -2.13 16.46 47.54
C PRO A 18 -1.77 17.10 46.20
N PRO A 19 -2.76 17.59 45.42
CA PRO A 19 -2.49 18.28 44.16
C PRO A 19 -1.67 19.53 44.45
N SER A 20 -0.36 19.44 44.21
CA SER A 20 0.55 20.58 44.32
C SER A 20 0.73 21.19 42.95
N GLU A 21 0.48 22.49 42.82
CA GLU A 21 0.93 23.29 41.67
C GLU A 21 2.46 23.45 41.62
N HIS A 22 3.18 22.85 42.58
CA HIS A 22 4.63 22.92 42.63
C HIS A 22 5.26 22.04 41.54
N VAL A 23 5.35 22.62 40.35
CA VAL A 23 6.07 22.02 39.24
C VAL A 23 7.57 22.19 39.48
N PRO A 24 8.40 21.16 39.30
CA PRO A 24 9.85 21.27 39.48
C PRO A 24 10.41 22.45 38.69
N TYR A 25 11.25 23.25 39.33
CA TYR A 25 11.88 24.41 38.70
C TYR A 25 12.46 24.03 37.33
N ALA A 26 12.10 24.80 36.30
CA ALA A 26 12.43 24.58 34.88
C ALA A 26 11.69 23.43 34.16
N PHE A 27 10.69 22.76 34.74
CA PHE A 27 9.81 21.85 33.99
C PHE A 27 9.07 22.59 32.88
N GLU A 28 8.48 23.74 33.20
CA GLU A 28 7.83 24.60 32.20
C GLU A 28 8.80 25.00 31.09
N LYS A 29 10.03 25.36 31.44
CA LYS A 29 11.09 25.68 30.46
C LYS A 29 11.46 24.47 29.61
N ARG A 30 11.48 23.26 30.17
CA ARG A 30 11.75 22.01 29.43
C ARG A 30 10.58 21.62 28.51
N ILE A 31 9.33 21.83 28.95
CA ILE A 31 8.15 21.59 28.12
C ILE A 31 8.06 22.62 27.01
N MET A 32 8.21 23.91 27.32
CA MET A 32 8.28 24.96 26.29
C MET A 32 9.41 24.70 25.31
N ALA A 33 10.61 24.29 25.76
CA ALA A 33 11.70 23.95 24.84
C ALA A 33 11.35 22.76 23.92
N ARG A 34 10.58 21.78 24.40
CA ARG A 34 10.10 20.65 23.58
C ARG A 34 8.93 21.00 22.67
N LEU A 35 8.11 21.99 23.03
CA LEU A 35 7.04 22.53 22.18
C LEU A 35 7.58 23.49 21.12
N THR A 36 8.60 24.27 21.46
CA THR A 36 9.29 25.22 20.56
C THR A 36 10.28 24.49 19.66
N ALA A 37 10.79 23.32 20.06
CA ALA A 37 11.44 22.42 19.13
C ALA A 37 10.41 22.11 18.03
N PRO A 38 10.69 22.46 16.76
CA PRO A 38 9.77 22.15 15.70
C PRO A 38 9.67 20.62 15.65
N LEU A 39 8.55 20.09 16.13
CA LEU A 39 8.04 18.84 15.60
C LEU A 39 7.69 19.16 14.14
N SER A 40 8.72 19.23 13.30
CA SER A 40 8.59 19.14 11.86
C SER A 40 8.16 17.69 11.59
N VAL A 41 6.91 17.39 11.94
CA VAL A 41 6.18 16.35 11.23
C VAL A 41 6.29 16.81 9.79
N ASP A 42 7.08 16.08 9.02
CA ASP A 42 7.29 16.38 7.62
C ASP A 42 5.95 16.14 6.91
N VAL A 43 5.12 17.18 6.89
CA VAL A 43 3.77 17.18 6.31
C VAL A 43 3.86 16.72 4.87
N TRP A 44 4.98 17.04 4.20
CA TRP A 44 5.27 16.60 2.84
C TRP A 44 5.50 15.09 2.75
N ALA A 45 6.23 14.50 3.70
CA ALA A 45 6.40 13.05 3.77
C ALA A 45 5.09 12.32 4.10
N VAL A 46 4.24 12.89 4.96
CA VAL A 46 2.92 12.33 5.27
C VAL A 46 2.03 12.39 4.04
N TRP A 47 1.91 13.55 3.39
CA TRP A 47 1.12 13.73 2.18
C TRP A 47 1.61 12.85 1.02
N GLY A 48 2.92 12.79 0.80
CA GLY A 48 3.52 11.93 -0.22
C GLY A 48 3.19 10.45 0.01
N ARG A 49 3.19 10.00 1.27
CA ARG A 49 2.83 8.62 1.62
C ARG A 49 1.35 8.31 1.36
N TRP A 50 0.46 9.25 1.61
CA TRP A 50 -0.96 9.11 1.27
C TRP A 50 -1.20 9.11 -0.24
N LEU A 51 -0.49 9.96 -0.98
CA LEU A 51 -0.55 10.02 -2.44
C LEU A 51 -0.08 8.70 -3.07
N TRP A 52 1.04 8.16 -2.57
CA TRP A 52 1.57 6.87 -3.02
C TRP A 52 0.63 5.70 -2.77
N ARG A 53 -0.17 5.77 -1.70
CA ARG A 53 -1.14 4.72 -1.37
C ARG A 53 -2.28 4.63 -2.39
N ALA A 54 -2.57 5.70 -3.12
CA ALA A 54 -3.53 5.72 -4.22
C ALA A 54 -2.90 5.40 -5.59
N VAL A 55 -1.64 5.83 -5.80
CA VAL A 55 -0.92 5.56 -7.07
C VAL A 55 -0.53 4.09 -7.21
N ALA A 56 -0.11 3.44 -6.11
CA ALA A 56 0.31 2.04 -6.11
C ALA A 56 -0.76 1.07 -6.67
N PRO A 57 -2.04 1.10 -6.24
CA PRO A 57 -3.05 0.20 -6.80
C PRO A 57 -3.36 0.54 -8.27
N CYS A 58 -3.38 1.81 -8.65
CA CYS A 58 -3.63 2.23 -10.04
C CYS A 58 -2.53 1.71 -10.99
N MET A 59 -1.26 1.89 -10.63
CA MET A 59 -0.11 1.39 -11.39
C MET A 59 -0.08 -0.14 -11.46
N SER A 60 -0.45 -0.81 -10.36
CA SER A 60 -0.54 -2.27 -10.33
C SER A 60 -1.57 -2.82 -11.31
N VAL A 61 -2.79 -2.24 -11.33
CA VAL A 61 -3.84 -2.64 -12.27
C VAL A 61 -3.42 -2.38 -13.72
N MET A 62 -2.84 -1.22 -13.99
CA MET A 62 -2.40 -0.86 -15.34
C MET A 62 -1.27 -1.78 -15.85
N ALA A 63 -0.32 -2.12 -14.97
CA ALA A 63 0.72 -3.09 -15.27
C ALA A 63 0.15 -4.50 -15.50
N ALA A 64 -0.79 -4.95 -14.66
CA ALA A 64 -1.43 -6.25 -14.82
C ALA A 64 -2.17 -6.35 -16.17
N LEU A 65 -2.91 -5.30 -16.54
CA LEU A 65 -3.59 -5.23 -17.85
C LEU A 65 -2.58 -5.17 -19.01
N GLY A 66 -1.50 -4.41 -18.88
CA GLY A 66 -0.46 -4.34 -19.91
C GLY A 66 0.23 -5.70 -20.12
N VAL A 67 0.59 -6.39 -19.04
CA VAL A 67 1.13 -7.75 -19.08
C VAL A 67 0.12 -8.72 -19.69
N TRP A 68 -1.16 -8.58 -19.35
CA TRP A 68 -2.22 -9.40 -19.93
C TRP A 68 -2.34 -9.20 -21.43
N VAL A 69 -2.36 -7.96 -21.91
CA VAL A 69 -2.43 -7.64 -23.35
C VAL A 69 -1.23 -8.24 -24.08
N LEU A 70 -0.02 -8.07 -23.54
CA LEU A 70 1.20 -8.64 -24.12
C LEU A 70 1.17 -10.17 -24.14
N ALA A 71 0.64 -10.81 -23.11
CA ALA A 71 0.50 -12.25 -23.05
C ALA A 71 -0.57 -12.78 -24.02
N THR A 72 -1.65 -12.02 -24.26
CA THR A 72 -2.68 -12.36 -25.24
C THR A 72 -2.30 -12.00 -26.68
N MET A 73 -1.35 -11.09 -26.87
CA MET A 73 -0.61 -10.91 -28.12
C MET A 73 0.42 -12.04 -28.25
N HIS A 74 -0.05 -13.28 -28.23
CA HIS A 74 0.70 -14.34 -28.87
C HIS A 74 0.64 -14.03 -30.37
N PRO A 75 1.77 -13.86 -31.09
CA PRO A 75 1.76 -13.86 -32.54
C PRO A 75 1.42 -15.30 -32.96
N GLU A 76 0.14 -15.62 -32.97
CA GLU A 76 -0.35 -16.72 -33.79
C GLU A 76 0.09 -16.38 -35.22
N PRO A 77 0.82 -17.26 -35.90
CA PRO A 77 1.16 -17.05 -37.30
C PRO A 77 -0.18 -17.03 -38.06
N GLU A 78 -0.67 -15.83 -38.31
CA GLU A 78 -1.90 -15.53 -39.04
C GLU A 78 -1.94 -16.31 -40.37
N SER A 79 -0.77 -16.53 -40.97
CA SER A 79 -0.60 -17.38 -42.15
C SER A 79 -1.01 -18.84 -41.93
N GLN A 80 -0.67 -19.47 -40.80
CA GLN A 80 -1.04 -20.88 -40.54
C GLN A 80 -2.54 -21.04 -40.29
N ASN A 81 -3.17 -20.08 -39.60
CA ASN A 81 -4.61 -20.10 -39.36
C ASN A 81 -5.42 -19.87 -40.64
N LEU A 82 -4.94 -18.99 -41.53
CA LEU A 82 -5.59 -18.72 -42.82
C LEU A 82 -5.46 -19.90 -43.79
N GLU A 83 -4.28 -20.50 -43.89
CA GLU A 83 -4.05 -21.72 -44.69
C GLU A 83 -4.96 -22.85 -44.20
N GLN A 84 -5.02 -23.10 -42.88
CA GLN A 84 -5.90 -24.11 -42.29
C GLN A 84 -7.39 -23.81 -42.49
N ALA A 85 -7.82 -22.55 -42.35
CA ALA A 85 -9.21 -22.16 -42.59
C ALA A 85 -9.61 -22.32 -44.06
N LEU A 86 -8.68 -22.07 -44.99
CA LEU A 86 -8.87 -22.20 -46.42
C LEU A 86 -8.90 -23.66 -46.85
N GLU A 87 -7.98 -24.50 -46.36
CA GLU A 87 -7.98 -25.95 -46.57
C GLU A 87 -9.28 -26.59 -46.07
N ASN A 88 -9.73 -26.24 -44.85
CA ASN A 88 -10.97 -26.77 -44.27
C ASN A 88 -12.20 -26.36 -45.08
N THR A 89 -12.21 -25.14 -45.62
CA THR A 89 -13.31 -24.63 -46.45
C THR A 89 -13.33 -25.27 -47.83
N LEU A 90 -12.16 -25.54 -48.43
CA LEU A 90 -12.03 -26.24 -49.70
C LEU A 90 -12.44 -27.72 -49.58
N LEU A 91 -12.00 -28.41 -48.52
CA LEU A 91 -12.39 -29.80 -48.25
C LEU A 91 -13.89 -29.93 -48.01
N SER A 92 -14.47 -29.02 -47.20
CA SER A 92 -15.92 -29.02 -46.94
C SER A 92 -16.75 -28.60 -48.16
N GLY A 93 -16.17 -27.85 -49.10
CA GLY A 93 -16.83 -27.43 -50.33
C GLY A 93 -16.98 -28.56 -51.35
N ASP A 94 -16.05 -29.52 -51.37
CA ASP A 94 -16.07 -30.68 -52.28
C ASP A 94 -17.05 -31.76 -51.79
N ASP A 95 -17.14 -31.96 -50.47
CA ASP A 95 -18.11 -32.88 -49.85
C ASP A 95 -19.59 -32.46 -50.10
N VAL A 96 -19.86 -31.17 -50.29
CA VAL A 96 -21.22 -30.64 -50.56
C VAL A 96 -21.57 -30.63 -52.06
N ALA A 97 -20.57 -30.73 -52.94
CA ALA A 97 -20.78 -30.73 -54.40
C ALA A 97 -20.95 -32.14 -55.00
N GLY A 98 -20.85 -33.19 -54.18
CA GLY A 98 -20.89 -34.61 -54.59
C GLY A 98 -22.21 -35.37 -54.37
N GLU A 99 -23.28 -34.73 -53.87
CA GLU A 99 -24.64 -35.32 -53.77
C GLU A 99 -25.59 -34.88 -54.90
#